data_AF-A0AAN9CCM1-F1
#
_entry.id   AF-A0AAN9CCM1-F1
#
_cell.length_a   1.000
_cell.length_b   1.000
_cell.length_c   1.000
_cell.angle_alpha   90.00
_cell.angle_beta   90.00
_cell.angle_gamma   90.00
#
_symmetry.space_group_name_H-M   'P 1'
#
loop_
_entity.id
_entity.type
_entity.pdbx_description
1 polymer ?
#
loop_
_entity_poly.entity_id
_entity_poly.type
_entity_poly.pdbx_seq_one_letter_code
_entity_poly.pdbx_strand_id
1 'polypeptide(L)'
;MICLKPRQGSAIPGNRSCWDLPVPYELSANLSMNYRGVILRAFEQFRLKSCIDFKPRAAEEFYISVESREGCWSYIGRTSPGGQTLSIGNGCGIKAIVEHEFLHALGFYHEQTRYDRDDYVTIRYENIIKGYESYFNKSSENMSGTPYDYNSVMHFDQNAFSNGNGSTIITKRPEFQDVIGQLMEMSEYDAIELNKLYKCNSSISFLDHCSFDDESLCQMSVCSAADYGWQRVKSVSGFNVTDHTYLVKEKNGTSFFMHFSTEGRNQGDAARLESKTLTPTRDCKVQCLQFFYYHSGIESDQLNIWIREYQDEADSRGTLRLMDQITETPGNYWKLHHMPLNANTSFQVVFEGRKGAGNSSGGFSLDDINVSETECPLTWQIRDFEQILDSGFGNIESPLYYSSDGYRFGAVLGFLGNQISIFVSLVSGAYDEQLQWPCPWRQITVQILDQNPHIQKRMSFEQSIATDPDLTYDDGSYYWDNPRNSGFPLYFGGESVLVGGEASFVLLTRDDLARREFIKGGDLILLFTMQDISGLLQKDSLPCPKATVKNFNVSTDASAQRLGPCASR
;
A
#
# COMPACT_ATOMS: atom_id res chain seq x y z
N MET A 1 -8.81 16.29 -27.93
CA MET A 1 -9.38 16.84 -26.68
C MET A 1 -8.46 17.96 -26.22
N ILE A 2 -8.95 19.19 -26.18
CA ILE A 2 -8.22 20.30 -25.54
C ILE A 2 -8.47 20.09 -24.04
N CYS A 3 -7.41 19.86 -23.25
CA CYS A 3 -7.50 20.04 -21.80
C CYS A 3 -8.21 21.35 -21.56
N LEU A 4 -9.13 21.39 -20.59
CA LEU A 4 -9.84 22.63 -20.26
C LEU A 4 -8.86 23.79 -20.42
N LYS A 5 -9.15 24.77 -21.28
CA LYS A 5 -8.72 26.13 -20.96
C LYS A 5 -9.49 26.43 -19.69
N PRO A 6 -8.91 26.31 -18.49
CA PRO A 6 -9.71 26.40 -17.30
C PRO A 6 -9.89 27.90 -17.08
N ARG A 7 -11.12 28.39 -17.12
CA ARG A 7 -11.46 29.28 -16.02
C ARG A 7 -11.50 28.36 -14.80
N GLN A 8 -10.45 28.42 -13.97
CA GLN A 8 -10.28 27.70 -12.69
C GLN A 8 -9.82 26.23 -12.83
N GLY A 9 -8.52 25.95 -12.63
CA GLY A 9 -7.95 24.59 -12.57
C GLY A 9 -6.40 24.58 -12.59
N SER A 10 -5.77 23.69 -11.79
CA SER A 10 -4.35 23.68 -11.33
C SER A 10 -3.30 23.54 -12.44
N ALA A 11 -3.75 23.41 -13.68
CA ALA A 11 -2.98 22.75 -14.72
C ALA A 11 -2.85 23.60 -15.97
N ILE A 12 -1.58 23.78 -16.32
CA ILE A 12 -1.00 24.26 -17.57
C ILE A 12 -1.61 25.57 -18.13
N PRO A 13 -0.91 26.70 -17.92
CA PRO A 13 -0.98 27.85 -18.82
C PRO A 13 -0.04 27.65 -20.03
N GLY A 14 -0.53 27.89 -21.24
CA GLY A 14 0.26 27.87 -22.48
C GLY A 14 0.16 26.57 -23.28
N ASN A 15 0.86 26.49 -24.42
CA ASN A 15 0.71 25.50 -25.52
C ASN A 15 0.97 24.01 -25.15
N ARG A 16 0.96 23.63 -23.87
CA ARG A 16 1.23 22.27 -23.38
C ARG A 16 -0.09 21.53 -23.17
N SER A 17 -0.08 20.22 -23.41
CA SER A 17 -1.28 19.38 -23.36
C SER A 17 -1.20 18.40 -22.20
N CYS A 18 -2.33 17.91 -21.71
CA CYS A 18 -2.35 16.70 -20.90
C CYS A 18 -2.03 15.49 -21.78
N TRP A 19 -1.73 14.38 -21.13
CA TRP A 19 -1.53 13.10 -21.79
C TRP A 19 -2.85 12.44 -22.17
N ASP A 20 -2.86 11.72 -23.28
CA ASP A 20 -3.88 10.70 -23.52
C ASP A 20 -3.54 9.47 -22.67
N LEU A 21 -4.56 8.79 -22.15
CA LEU A 21 -4.40 7.62 -21.28
C LEU A 21 -4.66 6.32 -22.08
N PRO A 22 -3.93 5.22 -21.80
CA PRO A 22 -2.76 5.12 -20.91
C PRO A 22 -1.52 5.89 -21.44
N VAL A 23 -0.74 6.49 -20.54
CA VAL A 23 0.48 7.24 -20.85
C VAL A 23 1.58 6.28 -21.33
N PRO A 24 2.11 6.45 -22.55
CA PRO A 24 3.19 5.60 -23.05
C PRO A 24 4.52 5.93 -22.37
N TYR A 25 5.27 4.92 -21.94
CA TYR A 25 6.61 5.09 -21.35
C TYR A 25 7.64 4.11 -21.93
N GLU A 26 8.92 4.47 -21.79
CA GLU A 26 10.07 3.63 -22.11
C GLU A 26 11.09 3.70 -20.96
N LEU A 27 11.69 2.57 -20.58
CA LEU A 27 12.70 2.50 -19.51
C LEU A 27 14.11 2.33 -20.10
N SER A 28 14.90 3.40 -20.06
CA SER A 28 16.25 3.40 -20.63
C SER A 28 17.17 2.37 -19.97
N ALA A 29 18.06 1.77 -20.78
CA ALA A 29 19.06 0.79 -20.38
C ALA A 29 19.98 1.26 -19.23
N ASN A 30 20.12 2.58 -19.03
CA ASN A 30 20.95 3.14 -17.96
C ASN A 30 20.26 3.22 -16.58
N LEU A 31 18.99 2.84 -16.48
CA LEU A 31 18.31 2.69 -15.19
C LEU A 31 18.75 1.39 -14.50
N SER A 32 19.05 1.48 -13.21
CA SER A 32 19.27 0.29 -12.39
C SER A 32 18.00 -0.58 -12.35
N MET A 33 18.18 -1.89 -12.19
CA MET A 33 17.04 -2.83 -12.08
C MET A 33 16.11 -2.47 -10.93
N ASN A 34 16.66 -2.04 -9.79
CA ASN A 34 15.85 -1.58 -8.67
C ASN A 34 14.97 -0.38 -9.05
N TYR A 35 15.52 0.61 -9.75
CA TYR A 35 14.77 1.81 -10.13
C TYR A 35 13.67 1.49 -11.13
N ARG A 36 13.90 0.56 -12.07
CA ARG A 36 12.85 0.05 -12.96
C ARG A 36 11.68 -0.53 -12.17
N GLY A 37 11.95 -1.36 -11.16
CA GLY A 37 10.91 -1.90 -10.27
C GLY A 37 10.17 -0.81 -9.47
N VAL A 38 10.91 0.15 -8.89
CA VAL A 38 10.30 1.27 -8.13
C VAL A 38 9.39 2.12 -9.03
N ILE A 39 9.75 2.35 -10.29
CA ILE A 39 8.89 3.07 -11.24
C ILE A 39 7.57 2.35 -11.47
N LEU A 40 7.61 1.02 -11.66
CA LEU A 40 6.37 0.25 -11.83
C LEU A 40 5.52 0.22 -10.55
N ARG A 41 6.14 0.25 -9.36
CA ARG A 41 5.42 0.39 -8.09
C ARG A 41 4.74 1.76 -7.94
N ALA A 42 5.38 2.84 -8.39
CA ALA A 42 4.75 4.16 -8.45
C ALA A 42 3.52 4.16 -9.39
N PHE A 43 3.59 3.47 -10.53
CA PHE A 43 2.44 3.32 -11.44
C PHE A 43 1.25 2.63 -10.76
N GLU A 44 1.49 1.66 -9.87
CA GLU A 44 0.42 1.03 -9.10
C GLU A 44 -0.28 2.02 -8.13
N GLN A 45 0.42 3.02 -7.58
CA GLN A 45 -0.22 4.06 -6.78
C GLN A 45 -1.08 5.01 -7.61
N PHE A 46 -0.63 5.37 -8.81
CA PHE A 46 -1.47 6.10 -9.76
C PHE A 46 -2.74 5.31 -10.11
N ARG A 47 -2.63 4.01 -10.42
CA ARG A 47 -3.78 3.14 -10.71
C ARG A 47 -4.73 2.98 -9.52
N LEU A 48 -4.19 2.96 -8.29
CA LEU A 48 -4.97 2.82 -7.08
C LEU A 48 -5.73 4.10 -6.74
N LYS A 49 -5.09 5.27 -6.88
CA LYS A 49 -5.64 6.56 -6.45
C LYS A 49 -6.33 7.35 -7.58
N SER A 50 -6.19 6.91 -8.83
CA SER A 50 -6.68 7.66 -10.00
C SER A 50 -7.01 6.77 -11.20
N CYS A 51 -7.52 7.39 -12.27
CA CYS A 51 -7.70 6.76 -13.57
C CYS A 51 -6.45 6.83 -14.46
N ILE A 52 -5.31 7.33 -13.97
CA ILE A 52 -4.07 7.39 -14.73
C ILE A 52 -3.48 5.99 -14.85
N ASP A 53 -3.28 5.56 -16.09
CA ASP A 53 -2.61 4.32 -16.42
C ASP A 53 -1.37 4.58 -17.26
N PHE A 54 -0.47 3.61 -17.27
CA PHE A 54 0.81 3.62 -17.97
C PHE A 54 0.96 2.34 -18.79
N LYS A 55 1.49 2.47 -20.01
CA LYS A 55 1.81 1.31 -20.85
C LYS A 55 3.21 1.43 -21.47
N PRO A 56 3.92 0.31 -21.67
CA PRO A 56 5.10 0.31 -22.52
C PRO A 56 4.79 0.92 -23.86
N ARG A 57 5.68 1.79 -24.33
CA ARG A 57 5.58 2.41 -25.65
C ARG A 57 5.60 1.34 -26.73
N ALA A 58 4.71 1.47 -27.71
CA ALA A 58 4.74 0.68 -28.94
C ALA A 58 5.26 1.53 -30.11
N ALA A 59 4.47 2.49 -30.57
CA ALA A 59 4.78 3.34 -31.72
C ALA A 59 4.37 4.80 -31.51
N GLU A 60 3.94 5.14 -30.29
CA GLU A 60 3.45 6.47 -29.95
C GLU A 60 4.57 7.51 -30.15
N GLU A 61 4.19 8.63 -30.78
CA GLU A 61 5.08 9.76 -31.03
C GLU A 61 5.38 10.53 -29.75
N PHE A 62 4.37 10.70 -28.89
CA PHE A 62 4.51 11.30 -27.57
C PHE A 62 4.59 10.18 -26.53
N TYR A 63 5.65 10.18 -25.74
CA TYR A 63 5.86 9.22 -24.64
C TYR A 63 6.86 9.80 -23.64
N ILE A 64 6.89 9.23 -22.43
CA ILE A 64 7.88 9.56 -21.41
C ILE A 64 9.06 8.59 -21.55
N SER A 65 10.26 9.11 -21.79
CA SER A 65 11.50 8.32 -21.76
C SER A 65 12.12 8.47 -20.37
N VAL A 66 12.05 7.41 -19.56
CA VAL A 66 12.62 7.44 -18.21
C VAL A 66 14.08 7.04 -18.27
N GLU A 67 14.96 7.91 -17.77
CA GLU A 67 16.40 7.78 -17.90
C GLU A 67 17.11 8.03 -16.56
N SER A 68 18.29 7.45 -16.36
CA SER A 68 19.19 7.85 -15.26
C SER A 68 20.10 8.98 -15.72
N ARG A 69 19.76 10.23 -15.39
CA ARG A 69 20.63 11.41 -15.61
C ARG A 69 21.00 12.07 -14.28
N GLU A 70 21.69 13.20 -14.34
CA GLU A 70 22.01 13.97 -13.13
C GLU A 70 20.73 14.57 -12.53
N GLY A 71 20.46 14.23 -11.27
CA GLY A 71 19.30 14.70 -10.51
C GLY A 71 17.97 14.00 -10.87
N CYS A 72 16.93 14.42 -10.16
CA CYS A 72 15.53 14.03 -10.39
C CYS A 72 14.81 15.23 -11.00
N TRP A 73 14.20 15.06 -12.18
CA TRP A 73 13.46 16.14 -12.83
C TRP A 73 12.58 15.61 -13.98
N SER A 74 11.58 16.40 -14.32
CA SER A 74 10.64 16.12 -15.40
C SER A 74 10.15 17.41 -16.07
N TYR A 75 9.71 17.30 -17.32
CA TYR A 75 8.96 18.37 -17.96
C TYR A 75 7.55 18.48 -17.40
N ILE A 76 6.99 19.69 -17.36
CA ILE A 76 5.62 19.90 -16.89
C ILE A 76 4.62 19.71 -18.04
N GLY A 77 3.82 18.65 -17.97
CA GLY A 77 2.83 18.27 -18.99
C GLY A 77 3.44 17.57 -20.21
N ARG A 78 2.61 17.29 -21.23
CA ARG A 78 3.06 16.75 -22.52
C ARG A 78 3.61 17.88 -23.40
N THR A 79 4.90 17.80 -23.74
CA THR A 79 5.64 18.91 -24.35
C THR A 79 6.04 18.67 -25.81
N SER A 80 6.75 17.58 -26.11
CA SER A 80 7.39 17.38 -27.43
C SER A 80 7.14 15.99 -28.00
N PRO A 81 6.98 15.88 -29.35
CA PRO A 81 7.02 14.59 -30.03
C PRO A 81 8.44 14.01 -30.01
N GLY A 82 8.57 12.71 -30.23
CA GLY A 82 9.86 12.01 -30.25
C GLY A 82 10.39 11.60 -28.87
N GLY A 83 9.54 11.68 -27.84
CA GLY A 83 9.88 11.36 -26.46
C GLY A 83 10.30 12.58 -25.65
N GLN A 84 9.82 12.68 -24.41
CA GLN A 84 10.31 13.65 -23.44
C GLN A 84 11.01 12.91 -22.29
N THR A 85 12.23 13.32 -21.99
CA THR A 85 13.03 12.72 -20.92
C THR A 85 12.43 13.07 -19.55
N LEU A 86 12.38 12.07 -18.66
CA LEU A 86 12.17 12.18 -17.22
C LEU A 86 13.38 11.51 -16.54
N SER A 87 14.08 12.25 -15.67
CA SER A 87 15.27 11.73 -15.00
C SER A 87 14.93 11.12 -13.65
N ILE A 88 15.23 9.84 -13.48
CA ILE A 88 15.35 9.16 -12.18
C ILE A 88 16.82 8.79 -12.01
N GLY A 89 17.61 9.80 -11.62
CA GLY A 89 19.05 9.69 -11.38
C GLY A 89 19.42 8.94 -10.10
N ASN A 90 20.72 8.92 -9.80
CA ASN A 90 21.23 8.33 -8.56
C ASN A 90 20.57 8.96 -7.32
N GLY A 91 20.02 8.15 -6.43
CA GLY A 91 19.29 8.57 -5.24
C GLY A 91 17.80 8.88 -5.47
N CYS A 92 17.33 8.94 -6.73
CA CYS A 92 15.93 9.26 -7.05
C CYS A 92 14.99 8.04 -7.06
N GLY A 93 15.53 6.83 -6.91
CA GLY A 93 14.75 5.58 -6.93
C GLY A 93 13.94 5.33 -5.66
N ILE A 94 13.21 6.35 -5.19
CA ILE A 94 12.27 6.29 -4.08
C ILE A 94 10.88 6.50 -4.67
N LYS A 95 9.89 5.70 -4.26
CA LYS A 95 8.53 5.71 -4.82
C LYS A 95 7.93 7.13 -4.86
N ALA A 96 8.01 7.89 -3.77
CA ALA A 96 7.50 9.26 -3.70
C ALA A 96 8.20 10.24 -4.66
N ILE A 97 9.51 10.10 -4.88
CA ILE A 97 10.23 10.91 -5.86
C ILE A 97 9.78 10.57 -7.27
N VAL A 98 9.60 9.28 -7.58
CA VAL A 98 9.05 8.89 -8.88
C VAL A 98 7.63 9.45 -9.07
N GLU A 99 6.77 9.34 -8.07
CA GLU A 99 5.42 9.94 -8.11
C GLU A 99 5.48 11.46 -8.35
N HIS A 100 6.39 12.17 -7.69
CA HIS A 100 6.64 13.61 -7.89
C HIS A 100 6.99 13.94 -9.34
N GLU A 101 7.96 13.24 -9.92
CA GLU A 101 8.40 13.49 -11.30
C GLU A 101 7.33 13.14 -12.34
N PHE A 102 6.54 12.10 -12.06
CA PHE A 102 5.40 11.76 -12.92
C PHE A 102 4.23 12.74 -12.76
N LEU A 103 3.99 13.30 -11.58
CA LEU A 103 3.02 14.39 -11.41
C LEU A 103 3.44 15.63 -12.21
N HIS A 104 4.73 15.99 -12.21
CA HIS A 104 5.25 17.00 -13.14
C HIS A 104 4.91 16.65 -14.59
N ALA A 105 5.27 15.44 -15.05
CA ALA A 105 4.96 14.98 -16.41
C ALA A 105 3.46 15.07 -16.74
N LEU A 106 2.60 14.84 -15.75
CA LEU A 106 1.14 14.89 -15.87
C LEU A 106 0.56 16.32 -15.85
N GLY A 107 1.37 17.33 -15.51
CA GLY A 107 1.02 18.76 -15.62
C GLY A 107 1.06 19.55 -14.31
N PHE A 108 1.60 18.98 -13.23
CA PHE A 108 1.63 19.61 -11.91
C PHE A 108 2.85 20.52 -11.74
N TYR A 109 2.63 21.65 -11.08
CA TYR A 109 3.67 22.51 -10.54
C TYR A 109 3.88 22.19 -9.06
N HIS A 110 4.94 22.72 -8.47
CA HIS A 110 5.17 22.57 -7.04
C HIS A 110 4.15 23.35 -6.20
N GLU A 111 3.76 22.80 -5.05
CA GLU A 111 2.71 23.37 -4.18
C GLU A 111 3.09 24.76 -3.64
N GLN A 112 4.36 24.98 -3.28
CA GLN A 112 4.84 26.29 -2.80
C GLN A 112 4.87 27.40 -3.87
N THR A 113 4.56 27.06 -5.12
CA THR A 113 4.44 28.02 -6.23
C THR A 113 3.00 28.47 -6.46
N ARG A 114 2.03 27.99 -5.68
CA ARG A 114 0.64 28.45 -5.76
C ARG A 114 0.52 29.96 -5.57
N TYR A 115 -0.51 30.54 -6.20
CA TYR A 115 -0.80 31.98 -6.11
C TYR A 115 -1.08 32.45 -4.66
N ASP A 116 -1.75 31.59 -3.87
CA ASP A 116 -2.18 31.79 -2.48
C ASP A 116 -1.13 31.35 -1.45
N ARG A 117 0.04 30.84 -1.88
CA ARG A 117 1.03 30.25 -0.97
C ARG A 117 1.47 31.18 0.17
N ASP A 118 1.45 32.50 -0.01
CA ASP A 118 1.89 33.47 1.02
C ASP A 118 0.97 33.51 2.26
N ASP A 119 -0.25 32.97 2.15
CA ASP A 119 -1.18 32.80 3.27
C ASP A 119 -0.78 31.61 4.17
N TYR A 120 0.08 30.72 3.66
CA TYR A 120 0.43 29.43 4.29
C TYR A 120 1.93 29.30 4.59
N VAL A 121 2.79 29.87 3.76
CA VAL A 121 4.24 29.85 3.93
C VAL A 121 4.85 31.23 3.69
N THR A 122 6.06 31.43 4.18
CA THR A 122 6.86 32.61 3.90
C THR A 122 8.19 32.19 3.30
N ILE A 123 8.52 32.73 2.13
CA ILE A 123 9.82 32.48 1.50
C ILE A 123 10.85 33.47 2.04
N ARG A 124 11.98 32.95 2.53
CA ARG A 124 13.15 33.71 2.98
C ARG A 124 14.13 33.83 1.82
N TYR A 125 13.91 34.80 0.95
CA TYR A 125 14.73 35.00 -0.26
C TYR A 125 16.22 35.21 0.07
N GLU A 126 16.53 35.82 1.21
CA GLU A 126 17.88 35.99 1.74
C GLU A 126 18.61 34.66 2.05
N ASN A 127 17.87 33.58 2.25
CA ASN A 127 18.41 32.25 2.53
C ASN A 127 18.56 31.39 1.26
N ILE A 128 18.15 31.88 0.08
CA ILE A 128 18.21 31.12 -1.18
C ILE A 128 19.60 31.27 -1.81
N ILE A 129 20.10 30.18 -2.43
CA ILE A 129 21.30 30.23 -3.27
C ILE A 129 21.06 31.20 -4.44
N LYS A 130 21.96 32.16 -4.62
CA LYS A 130 21.85 33.16 -5.69
C LYS A 130 21.68 32.50 -7.06
N GLY A 131 20.65 32.90 -7.81
CA GLY A 131 20.29 32.35 -9.12
C GLY A 131 19.14 31.33 -9.09
N TYR A 132 18.75 30.84 -7.91
CA TYR A 132 17.68 29.86 -7.72
C TYR A 132 16.36 30.49 -7.26
N GLU A 133 16.28 31.81 -7.12
CA GLU A 133 15.10 32.52 -6.63
C GLU A 133 13.86 32.27 -7.52
N SER A 134 14.08 32.03 -8.81
CA SER A 134 13.01 31.79 -9.77
C SER A 134 12.19 30.51 -9.51
N TYR A 135 12.75 29.51 -8.81
CA TYR A 135 12.03 28.29 -8.40
C TYR A 135 10.95 28.54 -7.33
N PHE A 136 10.96 29.72 -6.71
CA PHE A 136 10.00 30.13 -5.69
C PHE A 136 8.96 31.15 -6.22
N ASN A 137 8.99 31.42 -7.53
CA ASN A 137 8.04 32.34 -8.15
C ASN A 137 6.63 31.76 -8.08
N LYS A 138 5.68 32.59 -7.67
CA LYS A 138 4.26 32.22 -7.64
C LYS A 138 3.68 32.18 -9.04
N SER A 139 2.70 31.29 -9.24
CA SER A 139 1.79 31.38 -10.36
C SER A 139 0.92 32.64 -10.24
N SER A 140 0.58 33.23 -11.39
CA SER A 140 -0.29 34.40 -11.49
C SER A 140 -1.78 34.07 -11.41
N GLU A 141 -2.16 32.80 -11.50
CA GLU A 141 -3.55 32.36 -11.57
C GLU A 141 -3.94 31.50 -10.37
N ASN A 142 -5.19 31.65 -9.92
CA ASN A 142 -5.79 30.67 -9.02
C ASN A 142 -6.12 29.41 -9.81
N MET A 143 -5.16 28.51 -9.80
CA MET A 143 -5.27 27.25 -10.51
C MET A 143 -5.85 26.17 -9.57
N SER A 144 -5.54 26.13 -8.27
CA SER A 144 -6.00 25.02 -7.42
C SER A 144 -7.47 25.08 -6.97
N GLY A 145 -8.15 23.93 -7.06
CA GLY A 145 -9.50 23.69 -6.53
C GLY A 145 -9.51 22.96 -5.18
N THR A 146 -8.39 22.96 -4.44
CA THR A 146 -8.24 22.37 -3.12
C THR A 146 -7.61 23.37 -2.13
N PRO A 147 -7.74 23.16 -0.80
CA PRO A 147 -6.95 23.89 0.18
C PRO A 147 -5.44 23.69 -0.05
N TYR A 148 -4.60 24.63 0.39
CA TYR A 148 -3.15 24.47 0.38
C TYR A 148 -2.72 23.23 1.17
N ASP A 149 -1.89 22.37 0.58
CA ASP A 149 -1.52 21.10 1.17
C ASP A 149 -0.04 21.04 1.60
N TYR A 150 0.19 21.17 2.90
CA TYR A 150 1.54 20.97 3.48
C TYR A 150 2.06 19.54 3.33
N ASN A 151 1.20 18.54 3.12
CA ASN A 151 1.60 17.15 2.90
C ASN A 151 1.77 16.80 1.41
N SER A 152 1.57 17.75 0.50
CA SER A 152 1.71 17.47 -0.93
C SER A 152 3.10 16.94 -1.23
N VAL A 153 3.17 15.84 -1.99
CA VAL A 153 4.46 15.33 -2.50
C VAL A 153 5.11 16.33 -3.45
N MET A 154 4.34 17.30 -3.97
CA MET A 154 4.80 18.41 -4.81
C MET A 154 5.29 19.62 -4.00
N HIS A 155 5.31 19.57 -2.67
CA HIS A 155 5.81 20.67 -1.85
C HIS A 155 7.32 20.51 -1.58
N PHE A 156 8.10 21.58 -1.76
CA PHE A 156 9.51 21.59 -1.35
C PHE A 156 9.70 21.41 0.16
N ASP A 157 10.82 20.79 0.55
CA ASP A 157 11.25 20.79 1.94
C ASP A 157 11.63 22.21 2.42
N GLN A 158 11.70 22.39 3.73
CA GLN A 158 12.00 23.68 4.35
C GLN A 158 13.36 24.30 3.95
N ASN A 159 14.33 23.47 3.55
CA ASN A 159 15.71 23.86 3.24
C ASN A 159 16.02 23.82 1.74
N ALA A 160 15.02 23.61 0.87
CA ALA A 160 15.19 23.57 -0.57
C ALA A 160 15.97 24.79 -1.07
N PHE A 161 17.08 24.55 -1.77
CA PHE A 161 18.00 25.58 -2.28
C PHE A 161 18.53 26.57 -1.23
N SER A 162 18.70 26.15 0.02
CA SER A 162 19.30 26.98 1.07
C SER A 162 20.79 27.27 0.81
N ASN A 163 21.21 28.50 1.10
CA ASN A 163 22.60 28.93 1.10
C ASN A 163 23.34 28.64 2.42
N GLY A 164 22.71 27.91 3.35
CA GLY A 164 23.25 27.56 4.66
C GLY A 164 22.93 28.54 5.79
N ASN A 165 22.30 29.68 5.50
CA ASN A 165 21.91 30.67 6.52
C ASN A 165 20.56 30.39 7.22
N GLY A 166 19.93 29.26 6.91
CA GLY A 166 18.67 28.81 7.48
C GLY A 166 17.69 28.31 6.42
N SER A 167 16.47 27.99 6.85
CA SER A 167 15.40 27.49 5.98
C SER A 167 14.93 28.55 4.98
N THR A 168 14.63 28.12 3.76
CA THR A 168 14.12 28.97 2.67
C THR A 168 12.60 29.09 2.72
N ILE A 169 11.91 28.09 3.27
CA ILE A 169 10.45 28.07 3.43
C ILE A 169 10.10 27.96 4.91
N ILE A 170 9.34 28.93 5.41
CA ILE A 170 8.84 28.96 6.79
C ILE A 170 7.32 28.87 6.77
N THR A 171 6.74 27.79 7.32
CA THR A 171 5.29 27.63 7.43
C THR A 171 4.70 28.66 8.41
N LYS A 172 3.51 29.17 8.12
CA LYS A 172 2.77 30.06 9.04
C LYS A 172 2.26 29.31 10.27
N ARG A 173 2.07 28.00 10.10
CA ARG A 173 1.64 27.05 11.13
C ARG A 173 2.85 26.17 11.50
N PRO A 174 3.50 26.41 12.66
CA PRO A 174 4.74 25.74 13.03
C PRO A 174 4.64 24.20 13.07
N GLU A 175 3.46 23.66 13.35
CA GLU A 175 3.21 22.22 13.37
C GLU A 175 3.40 21.53 12.00
N PHE A 176 3.45 22.31 10.90
CA PHE A 176 3.73 21.80 9.55
C PHE A 176 5.17 22.04 9.08
N GLN A 177 6.02 22.66 9.89
CA GLN A 177 7.36 23.05 9.45
C GLN A 177 8.21 21.83 9.04
N ASP A 178 8.10 20.72 9.79
CA ASP A 178 8.81 19.48 9.48
C ASP A 178 7.97 18.50 8.65
N VAL A 179 6.76 18.90 8.22
CA VAL A 179 5.84 18.10 7.38
C VAL A 179 6.08 18.36 5.90
N ILE A 180 6.37 19.60 5.52
CA ILE A 180 6.62 19.96 4.12
C ILE A 180 7.84 19.24 3.55
N GLY A 181 7.75 18.79 2.30
CA GLY A 181 8.81 18.00 1.66
C GLY A 181 8.81 16.52 2.03
N GLN A 182 7.69 15.98 2.52
CA GLN A 182 7.54 14.56 2.81
C GLN A 182 7.82 13.66 1.58
N LEU A 183 8.42 12.49 1.82
CA LEU A 183 8.80 11.51 0.79
C LEU A 183 8.13 10.14 1.00
N MET A 184 6.89 10.12 1.47
CA MET A 184 6.11 8.90 1.72
C MET A 184 5.31 8.50 0.46
N GLU A 185 4.39 9.35 0.02
CA GLU A 185 3.51 9.10 -1.12
C GLU A 185 2.74 10.36 -1.54
N MET A 186 2.05 10.32 -2.67
CA MET A 186 0.98 11.27 -3.02
C MET A 186 -0.04 11.43 -1.88
N SER A 187 -0.29 12.69 -1.53
CA SER A 187 -1.33 13.05 -0.56
C SER A 187 -2.75 12.83 -1.10
N GLU A 188 -3.74 12.94 -0.22
CA GLU A 188 -5.15 12.95 -0.62
C GLU A 188 -5.45 14.11 -1.59
N TYR A 189 -4.87 15.29 -1.37
CA TYR A 189 -5.13 16.45 -2.23
C TYR A 189 -4.41 16.35 -3.58
N ASP A 190 -3.20 15.79 -3.63
CA ASP A 190 -2.52 15.48 -4.91
C ASP A 190 -3.41 14.58 -5.78
N ALA A 191 -3.96 13.50 -5.20
CA ALA A 191 -4.85 12.59 -5.91
C ALA A 191 -6.17 13.27 -6.33
N ILE A 192 -6.77 14.09 -5.48
CA ILE A 192 -7.99 14.85 -5.82
C ILE A 192 -7.74 15.80 -7.00
N GLU A 193 -6.62 16.53 -6.99
CA GLU A 193 -6.28 17.42 -8.09
C GLU A 193 -5.98 16.68 -9.38
N LEU A 194 -5.28 15.55 -9.31
CA LEU A 194 -5.02 14.68 -10.46
C LEU A 194 -6.32 14.16 -11.08
N ASN A 195 -7.22 13.66 -10.24
CA ASN A 195 -8.53 13.17 -10.65
C ASN A 195 -9.40 14.28 -11.26
N LYS A 196 -9.35 15.50 -10.71
CA LYS A 196 -10.04 16.67 -11.30
C LYS A 196 -9.46 17.04 -12.66
N LEU A 197 -8.13 17.04 -12.82
CA LEU A 197 -7.46 17.39 -14.06
C LEU A 197 -7.80 16.40 -15.19
N TYR A 198 -7.74 15.10 -14.91
CA TYR A 198 -8.00 14.05 -15.89
C TYR A 198 -9.46 13.55 -15.92
N LYS A 199 -10.35 14.17 -15.12
CA LYS A 199 -11.79 13.83 -15.02
C LYS A 199 -12.03 12.36 -14.70
N CYS A 200 -11.27 11.84 -13.74
CA CYS A 200 -11.41 10.47 -13.29
C CYS A 200 -12.72 10.30 -12.52
N ASN A 201 -13.55 9.35 -12.97
CA ASN A 201 -14.79 8.94 -12.29
C ASN A 201 -14.58 7.72 -11.39
N SER A 202 -13.52 6.97 -11.63
CA SER A 202 -13.10 5.79 -10.87
C SER A 202 -11.59 5.64 -10.97
N SER A 203 -11.04 4.90 -10.03
CA SER A 203 -9.68 4.36 -10.06
C SER A 203 -9.60 3.08 -10.89
N ILE A 204 -8.39 2.68 -11.29
CA ILE A 204 -8.17 1.46 -12.06
C ILE A 204 -8.12 0.22 -11.15
N SER A 205 -7.41 0.29 -10.02
CA SER A 205 -7.21 -0.90 -9.18
C SER A 205 -7.99 -0.88 -7.88
N PHE A 206 -8.61 0.22 -7.45
CA PHE A 206 -9.47 0.19 -6.26
C PHE A 206 -10.88 -0.31 -6.60
N LEU A 207 -11.37 -1.28 -5.80
CA LEU A 207 -12.69 -1.90 -5.97
C LEU A 207 -13.67 -1.46 -4.88
N ASP A 208 -13.26 -1.51 -3.60
CA ASP A 208 -14.15 -1.15 -2.50
C ASP A 208 -13.43 -0.80 -1.19
N HIS A 209 -14.12 -0.05 -0.34
CA HIS A 209 -13.73 0.23 1.04
C HIS A 209 -14.98 0.28 1.95
N CYS A 210 -14.88 -0.28 3.16
CA CYS A 210 -15.92 -0.18 4.17
C CYS A 210 -15.37 -0.12 5.60
N SER A 211 -15.60 1.01 6.28
CA SER A 211 -15.35 1.24 7.72
C SER A 211 -16.63 1.17 8.57
N PHE A 212 -17.77 0.83 7.98
CA PHE A 212 -19.08 0.75 8.64
C PHE A 212 -19.57 2.03 9.34
N ASP A 213 -18.98 3.19 9.05
CA ASP A 213 -19.39 4.49 9.60
C ASP A 213 -20.78 4.94 9.13
N ASP A 214 -21.19 4.47 7.96
CA ASP A 214 -22.50 4.78 7.37
C ASP A 214 -23.53 3.67 7.64
N GLU A 215 -24.81 4.06 7.81
CA GLU A 215 -25.91 3.13 8.08
C GLU A 215 -26.23 2.19 6.91
N SER A 216 -25.82 2.53 5.67
CA SER A 216 -25.97 1.65 4.50
C SER A 216 -25.08 0.43 4.52
N LEU A 217 -24.15 0.31 5.49
CA LEU A 217 -23.16 -0.76 5.57
C LEU A 217 -22.36 -0.92 4.29
N CYS A 218 -22.10 0.17 3.56
CA CYS A 218 -21.42 0.13 2.26
C CYS A 218 -22.12 -0.79 1.24
N GLN A 219 -23.45 -0.96 1.39
CA GLN A 219 -24.28 -1.88 0.61
C GLN A 219 -23.95 -3.36 0.83
N MET A 220 -23.31 -3.71 1.93
CA MET A 220 -23.13 -5.10 2.34
C MET A 220 -24.45 -5.70 2.84
N SER A 221 -24.65 -6.98 2.55
CA SER A 221 -25.83 -7.73 2.94
C SER A 221 -25.53 -8.73 4.05
N VAL A 222 -26.42 -8.84 5.03
CA VAL A 222 -26.29 -9.80 6.15
C VAL A 222 -27.27 -10.95 5.97
N CYS A 223 -26.75 -12.18 5.96
CA CYS A 223 -27.51 -13.41 6.02
C CYS A 223 -27.31 -14.12 7.34
N SER A 224 -28.39 -14.65 7.90
CA SER A 224 -28.32 -15.68 8.92
C SER A 224 -29.50 -16.64 8.76
N ALA A 225 -29.29 -17.92 9.10
CA ALA A 225 -30.38 -18.90 9.16
C ALA A 225 -31.32 -18.65 10.36
N ALA A 226 -30.94 -17.75 11.27
CA ALA A 226 -31.67 -17.41 12.48
C ALA A 226 -31.49 -15.92 12.85
N ASP A 227 -32.18 -15.44 13.90
CA ASP A 227 -32.24 -14.01 14.28
C ASP A 227 -30.93 -13.41 14.83
N TYR A 228 -29.81 -14.11 14.70
CA TYR A 228 -28.51 -13.80 15.32
C TYR A 228 -27.33 -13.71 14.34
N GLY A 229 -27.52 -12.94 13.26
CA GLY A 229 -26.48 -12.68 12.26
C GLY A 229 -25.42 -11.66 12.67
N TRP A 230 -24.61 -11.22 11.70
CA TRP A 230 -23.70 -10.09 11.87
C TRP A 230 -24.46 -8.81 12.24
N GLN A 231 -23.94 -8.08 13.23
CA GLN A 231 -24.57 -6.86 13.74
C GLN A 231 -23.58 -5.70 13.70
N ARG A 232 -24.06 -4.53 13.26
CA ARG A 232 -23.32 -3.28 13.37
C ARG A 232 -23.42 -2.78 14.79
N VAL A 233 -22.30 -2.70 15.50
CA VAL A 233 -22.23 -2.34 16.92
C VAL A 233 -21.16 -1.30 17.18
N LYS A 234 -21.30 -0.56 18.29
CA LYS A 234 -20.29 0.40 18.78
C LYS A 234 -19.30 -0.22 19.76
N SER A 235 -19.75 -1.27 20.44
CA SER A 235 -19.04 -1.95 21.50
C SER A 235 -19.69 -3.31 21.71
N VAL A 236 -18.95 -4.27 22.24
CA VAL A 236 -19.49 -5.58 22.67
C VAL A 236 -19.42 -5.69 24.18
N SER A 237 -20.47 -6.23 24.80
CA SER A 237 -20.48 -6.48 26.24
C SER A 237 -19.50 -7.59 26.62
N GLY A 238 -18.76 -7.40 27.72
CA GLY A 238 -17.86 -8.42 28.27
C GLY A 238 -16.38 -8.27 27.87
N PHE A 239 -16.07 -7.44 26.88
CA PHE A 239 -14.69 -7.09 26.51
C PHE A 239 -14.61 -5.67 25.96
N ASN A 240 -13.52 -4.96 26.27
CA ASN A 240 -13.34 -3.55 25.91
C ASN A 240 -12.82 -3.42 24.46
N VAL A 241 -13.66 -3.78 23.48
CA VAL A 241 -13.37 -3.56 22.06
C VAL A 241 -14.12 -2.32 21.56
N THR A 242 -13.38 -1.44 20.91
CA THR A 242 -13.89 -0.32 20.10
C THR A 242 -13.55 -0.58 18.64
N ASP A 243 -14.14 0.21 17.74
CA ASP A 243 -13.85 0.12 16.30
C ASP A 243 -12.34 0.31 16.03
N HIS A 244 -11.87 -0.24 14.92
CA HIS A 244 -10.49 -0.03 14.49
C HIS A 244 -10.30 1.38 13.90
N THR A 245 -11.27 1.85 13.10
CA THR A 245 -11.22 3.09 12.33
C THR A 245 -10.67 4.29 13.11
N TYR A 246 -11.15 4.52 14.34
CA TYR A 246 -10.84 5.67 15.18
C TYR A 246 -10.08 5.35 16.48
N LEU A 247 -9.41 4.19 16.60
CA LEU A 247 -8.71 3.76 17.83
C LEU A 247 -7.85 4.83 18.53
N VAL A 248 -7.23 5.74 17.77
CA VAL A 248 -6.29 6.76 18.26
C VAL A 248 -6.92 8.16 18.33
N LYS A 249 -8.12 8.34 17.76
CA LYS A 249 -8.79 9.64 17.70
C LYS A 249 -9.78 9.73 18.86
N GLU A 250 -9.43 10.50 19.89
CA GLU A 250 -10.42 11.04 20.85
C GLU A 250 -11.38 11.96 20.09
N LYS A 251 -12.37 11.40 19.41
CA LYS A 251 -13.49 12.16 18.85
C LYS A 251 -14.78 11.70 19.49
N ASN A 252 -15.61 12.69 19.81
CA ASN A 252 -17.03 12.59 20.20
C ASN A 252 -17.94 11.92 19.13
N GLY A 253 -17.36 11.17 18.19
CA GLY A 253 -18.07 10.46 17.13
C GLY A 253 -18.41 9.04 17.58
N THR A 254 -19.60 8.57 17.20
CA THR A 254 -19.94 7.16 17.34
C THR A 254 -19.44 6.42 16.12
N SER A 255 -18.45 5.57 16.31
CA SER A 255 -17.89 4.67 15.32
C SER A 255 -18.44 3.26 15.48
N PHE A 256 -18.33 2.45 14.43
CA PHE A 256 -19.00 1.16 14.37
C PHE A 256 -18.15 0.12 13.67
N PHE A 257 -18.37 -1.14 14.04
CA PHE A 257 -17.80 -2.31 13.37
C PHE A 257 -18.87 -3.40 13.27
N MET A 258 -18.61 -4.42 12.45
CA MET A 258 -19.50 -5.59 12.35
C MET A 258 -19.06 -6.65 13.36
N HIS A 259 -19.99 -7.21 14.11
CA HIS A 259 -19.73 -8.26 15.08
C HIS A 259 -20.67 -9.45 14.87
N PHE A 260 -20.10 -10.65 14.88
CA PHE A 260 -20.83 -11.91 14.94
C PHE A 260 -20.55 -12.58 16.30
N SER A 261 -21.58 -12.63 17.15
CA SER A 261 -21.49 -13.23 18.47
C SER A 261 -21.68 -14.74 18.42
N THR A 262 -20.69 -15.47 18.95
CA THR A 262 -20.72 -16.91 19.16
C THR A 262 -21.22 -17.30 20.56
N GLU A 263 -21.54 -16.32 21.41
CA GLU A 263 -22.09 -16.55 22.74
C GLU A 263 -23.53 -17.12 22.68
N GLY A 264 -23.78 -18.15 23.49
CA GLY A 264 -25.10 -18.80 23.57
C GLY A 264 -25.55 -19.52 22.30
N ARG A 265 -24.62 -19.81 21.38
CA ARG A 265 -24.90 -20.47 20.08
C ARG A 265 -24.59 -21.96 20.09
N ASN A 266 -25.25 -22.68 19.18
CA ASN A 266 -25.00 -24.10 18.97
C ASN A 266 -23.79 -24.28 18.04
N GLN A 267 -23.03 -25.36 18.26
CA GLN A 267 -21.95 -25.73 17.34
C GLN A 267 -22.48 -25.84 15.91
N GLY A 268 -21.78 -25.21 14.96
CA GLY A 268 -22.15 -25.19 13.55
C GLY A 268 -23.03 -24.00 13.14
N ASP A 269 -23.61 -23.25 14.08
CA ASP A 269 -24.31 -22.00 13.78
C ASP A 269 -23.39 -21.04 13.03
N ALA A 270 -23.89 -20.43 11.96
CA ALA A 270 -23.10 -19.56 11.10
C ALA A 270 -23.93 -18.39 10.55
N ALA A 271 -23.25 -17.27 10.29
CA ALA A 271 -23.82 -16.09 9.65
C ALA A 271 -22.87 -15.52 8.62
N ARG A 272 -23.41 -14.94 7.54
CA ARG A 272 -22.64 -14.37 6.43
C ARG A 272 -22.84 -12.87 6.32
N LEU A 273 -21.76 -12.17 6.05
CA LEU A 273 -21.72 -10.78 5.61
C LEU A 273 -21.17 -10.78 4.18
N GLU A 274 -21.96 -10.35 3.21
CA GLU A 274 -21.64 -10.40 1.79
C GLU A 274 -21.45 -8.97 1.26
N SER A 275 -20.36 -8.71 0.53
CA SER A 275 -20.14 -7.41 -0.13
C SER A 275 -21.18 -7.14 -1.21
N LYS A 276 -21.26 -5.90 -1.71
CA LYS A 276 -21.87 -5.66 -3.03
C LYS A 276 -21.09 -6.43 -4.12
N THR A 277 -21.70 -6.63 -5.28
CA THR A 277 -20.98 -7.22 -6.43
C THR A 277 -19.87 -6.28 -6.88
N LEU A 278 -18.66 -6.81 -6.92
CA LEU A 278 -17.45 -6.14 -7.40
C LEU A 278 -17.09 -6.69 -8.78
N THR A 279 -16.69 -5.82 -9.69
CA THR A 279 -16.32 -6.20 -11.06
C THR A 279 -14.83 -5.93 -11.26
N PRO A 280 -14.00 -6.98 -11.41
CA PRO A 280 -12.58 -6.80 -11.73
C PRO A 280 -12.44 -6.22 -13.13
N THR A 281 -11.59 -5.21 -13.28
CA THR A 281 -11.37 -4.44 -14.51
C THR A 281 -10.02 -4.73 -15.14
N ARG A 282 -9.05 -5.24 -14.36
CA ARG A 282 -7.70 -5.50 -14.86
C ARG A 282 -7.61 -6.86 -15.56
N ASP A 283 -6.70 -6.92 -16.53
CA ASP A 283 -6.38 -8.17 -17.23
C ASP A 283 -5.74 -9.19 -16.28
N CYS A 284 -4.86 -8.71 -15.39
CA CYS A 284 -4.31 -9.53 -14.33
C CYS A 284 -5.39 -9.83 -13.28
N LYS A 285 -5.85 -11.08 -13.23
CA LYS A 285 -6.89 -11.56 -12.32
C LYS A 285 -6.32 -11.83 -10.92
N VAL A 286 -5.78 -10.78 -10.32
CA VAL A 286 -5.21 -10.77 -8.97
C VAL A 286 -5.82 -9.61 -8.21
N GLN A 287 -6.41 -9.94 -7.07
CA GLN A 287 -6.91 -8.94 -6.14
C GLN A 287 -6.36 -9.21 -4.75
N CYS A 288 -6.35 -8.18 -3.91
CA CYS A 288 -6.02 -8.26 -2.52
C CYS A 288 -7.21 -7.81 -1.69
N LEU A 289 -7.73 -8.73 -0.88
CA LEU A 289 -8.63 -8.40 0.21
C LEU A 289 -7.77 -8.10 1.44
N GLN A 290 -8.07 -7.00 2.11
CA GLN A 290 -7.54 -6.71 3.44
C GLN A 290 -8.64 -6.22 4.38
N PHE A 291 -8.53 -6.57 5.65
CA PHE A 291 -9.47 -6.14 6.68
C PHE A 291 -8.84 -6.33 8.06
N PHE A 292 -9.32 -5.58 9.04
CA PHE A 292 -8.99 -5.81 10.43
C PHE A 292 -10.03 -6.73 11.06
N TYR A 293 -9.58 -7.71 11.84
CA TYR A 293 -10.46 -8.58 12.60
C TYR A 293 -10.05 -8.68 14.07
N TYR A 294 -11.05 -8.86 14.94
CA TYR A 294 -10.87 -9.11 16.36
C TYR A 294 -11.51 -10.44 16.71
N HIS A 295 -10.78 -11.35 17.37
CA HIS A 295 -11.27 -12.68 17.75
C HIS A 295 -11.38 -12.80 19.28
N SER A 296 -12.59 -12.62 19.83
CA SER A 296 -12.91 -12.75 21.26
C SER A 296 -13.62 -14.06 21.62
N GLY A 297 -13.85 -14.93 20.63
CA GLY A 297 -14.49 -16.22 20.80
C GLY A 297 -13.56 -17.27 21.41
N ILE A 298 -13.74 -18.52 20.99
CA ILE A 298 -12.88 -19.65 21.37
C ILE A 298 -12.10 -20.17 20.18
N GLU A 299 -10.99 -20.89 20.44
CA GLU A 299 -10.10 -21.43 19.39
C GLU A 299 -10.80 -22.30 18.34
N SER A 300 -11.93 -22.93 18.68
CA SER A 300 -12.68 -23.76 17.74
C SER A 300 -13.64 -22.98 16.84
N ASP A 301 -13.91 -21.70 17.14
CA ASP A 301 -14.70 -20.83 16.27
C ASP A 301 -13.88 -20.49 15.01
N GLN A 302 -14.58 -20.27 13.89
CA GLN A 302 -13.95 -20.10 12.59
C GLN A 302 -14.50 -18.87 11.88
N LEU A 303 -13.62 -18.16 11.18
CA LEU A 303 -14.00 -17.16 10.19
C LEU A 303 -13.57 -17.66 8.82
N ASN A 304 -14.54 -18.03 7.99
CA ASN A 304 -14.33 -18.49 6.62
C ASN A 304 -14.52 -17.32 5.65
N ILE A 305 -13.56 -17.13 4.74
CA ILE A 305 -13.60 -16.08 3.72
C ILE A 305 -13.78 -16.76 2.37
N TRP A 306 -14.89 -16.44 1.70
CA TRP A 306 -15.22 -16.97 0.40
C TRP A 306 -15.28 -15.85 -0.63
N ILE A 307 -15.15 -16.23 -1.90
CA ILE A 307 -15.70 -15.44 -3.00
C ILE A 307 -16.90 -16.15 -3.60
N ARG A 308 -17.91 -15.38 -3.99
CA ARG A 308 -19.02 -15.84 -4.83
C ARG A 308 -18.85 -15.22 -6.21
N GLU A 309 -18.40 -16.01 -7.18
CA GLU A 309 -18.19 -15.55 -8.57
C GLU A 309 -19.44 -15.82 -9.42
N TYR A 310 -19.80 -14.86 -10.27
CA TYR A 310 -20.94 -14.93 -11.18
C TYR A 310 -20.46 -15.13 -12.61
N GLN A 311 -21.04 -16.09 -13.34
CA GLN A 311 -20.61 -16.37 -14.72
C GLN A 311 -20.97 -15.22 -15.68
N ASP A 312 -22.17 -14.67 -15.52
CA ASP A 312 -22.73 -13.57 -16.30
C ASP A 312 -23.85 -12.88 -15.51
N GLU A 313 -24.53 -11.91 -16.13
CA GLU A 313 -25.65 -11.18 -15.51
C GLU A 313 -26.91 -12.04 -15.28
N ALA A 314 -27.04 -13.20 -15.95
CA ALA A 314 -28.17 -14.12 -15.78
C ALA A 314 -27.95 -15.11 -14.62
N ASP A 315 -26.69 -15.36 -14.25
CA ASP A 315 -26.34 -16.13 -13.06
C ASP A 315 -26.69 -15.37 -11.79
N SER A 316 -27.88 -15.62 -11.25
CA SER A 316 -28.34 -14.99 -10.00
C SER A 316 -27.86 -15.72 -8.73
N ARG A 317 -27.11 -16.82 -8.85
CA ARG A 317 -26.73 -17.67 -7.71
C ARG A 317 -25.25 -17.56 -7.39
N GLY A 318 -24.42 -17.52 -8.42
CA GLY A 318 -22.97 -17.54 -8.32
C GLY A 318 -22.42 -18.85 -7.77
N THR A 319 -21.10 -19.01 -7.89
CA THR A 319 -20.34 -20.16 -7.38
C THR A 319 -19.47 -19.72 -6.21
N LEU A 320 -19.64 -20.37 -5.05
CA LEU A 320 -18.83 -20.12 -3.85
C LEU A 320 -17.51 -20.90 -3.90
N ARG A 321 -16.41 -20.20 -3.60
CA ARG A 321 -15.06 -20.76 -3.45
C ARG A 321 -14.46 -20.30 -2.13
N LEU A 322 -14.01 -21.25 -1.30
CA LEU A 322 -13.31 -20.94 -0.06
C LEU A 322 -11.92 -20.42 -0.41
N MET A 323 -11.60 -19.21 0.02
CA MET A 323 -10.34 -18.54 -0.26
C MET A 323 -9.41 -18.55 0.94
N ASP A 324 -9.97 -18.45 2.15
CA ASP A 324 -9.22 -18.60 3.39
C ASP A 324 -10.12 -19.04 4.56
N GLN A 325 -9.49 -19.57 5.60
CA GLN A 325 -10.12 -19.95 6.85
C GLN A 325 -9.21 -19.53 8.01
N ILE A 326 -9.68 -18.59 8.81
CA ILE A 326 -9.00 -18.11 10.02
C ILE A 326 -9.46 -18.96 11.19
N THR A 327 -8.54 -19.75 11.74
CA THR A 327 -8.72 -20.60 12.94
C THR A 327 -7.70 -20.27 14.04
N GLU A 328 -7.14 -19.05 14.00
CA GLU A 328 -6.11 -18.64 14.95
C GLU A 328 -6.65 -18.51 16.37
N THR A 329 -5.74 -18.58 17.34
CA THR A 329 -6.06 -18.36 18.75
C THR A 329 -6.71 -16.98 18.95
N PRO A 330 -7.74 -16.91 19.81
CA PRO A 330 -8.35 -15.65 20.22
C PRO A 330 -7.30 -14.66 20.72
N GLY A 331 -7.50 -13.39 20.42
CA GLY A 331 -6.58 -12.31 20.75
C GLY A 331 -7.34 -11.07 21.18
N ASN A 332 -6.76 -10.32 22.11
CA ASN A 332 -7.37 -9.10 22.65
C ASN A 332 -7.02 -7.84 21.82
N TYR A 333 -6.92 -7.97 20.50
CA TYR A 333 -6.50 -6.89 19.61
C TYR A 333 -6.99 -7.08 18.17
N TRP A 334 -6.97 -5.98 17.43
CA TRP A 334 -7.27 -5.96 16.00
C TRP A 334 -6.07 -6.48 15.21
N LYS A 335 -6.27 -7.54 14.44
CA LYS A 335 -5.28 -8.14 13.55
C LYS A 335 -5.56 -7.72 12.11
N LEU A 336 -4.54 -7.25 11.40
CA LEU A 336 -4.66 -7.02 9.96
C LEU A 336 -4.50 -8.35 9.21
N HIS A 337 -5.46 -8.68 8.35
CA HIS A 337 -5.40 -9.85 7.48
C HIS A 337 -5.28 -9.43 6.02
N HIS A 338 -4.32 -10.00 5.29
CA HIS A 338 -4.19 -9.88 3.84
C HIS A 338 -4.46 -11.22 3.19
N MET A 339 -5.31 -11.25 2.17
CA MET A 339 -5.71 -12.48 1.50
C MET A 339 -5.73 -12.30 -0.02
N PRO A 340 -4.86 -12.99 -0.77
CA PRO A 340 -4.87 -12.93 -2.22
C PRO A 340 -6.13 -13.59 -2.78
N LEU A 341 -6.71 -12.92 -3.77
CA LEU A 341 -7.88 -13.32 -4.51
C LEU A 341 -7.52 -13.49 -5.99
N ASN A 342 -8.29 -14.32 -6.68
CA ASN A 342 -8.12 -14.60 -8.11
C ASN A 342 -9.46 -14.67 -8.83
N ALA A 343 -10.33 -13.69 -8.55
CA ALA A 343 -11.63 -13.61 -9.19
C ALA A 343 -11.48 -13.23 -10.68
N ASN A 344 -12.11 -14.01 -11.55
CA ASN A 344 -12.03 -13.83 -13.00
C ASN A 344 -13.17 -12.97 -13.55
N THR A 345 -14.33 -13.05 -12.91
CA THR A 345 -15.56 -12.34 -13.27
C THR A 345 -16.07 -11.54 -12.09
N SER A 346 -17.23 -10.88 -12.26
CA SER A 346 -17.88 -10.18 -11.15
C SER A 346 -18.10 -11.13 -9.96
N PHE A 347 -17.81 -10.66 -8.75
CA PHE A 347 -17.82 -11.48 -7.56
C PHE A 347 -18.26 -10.70 -6.31
N GLN A 348 -18.63 -11.42 -5.26
CA GLN A 348 -18.77 -10.87 -3.91
C GLN A 348 -17.74 -11.50 -2.98
N VAL A 349 -17.26 -10.72 -2.02
CA VAL A 349 -16.54 -11.25 -0.86
C VAL A 349 -17.56 -11.65 0.19
N VAL A 350 -17.41 -12.84 0.78
CA VAL A 350 -18.35 -13.40 1.75
C VAL A 350 -17.59 -13.78 3.02
N PHE A 351 -17.90 -13.10 4.12
CA PHE A 351 -17.38 -13.39 5.44
C PHE A 351 -18.36 -14.25 6.21
N GLU A 352 -18.03 -15.51 6.46
CA GLU A 352 -18.85 -16.44 7.23
C GLU A 352 -18.21 -16.68 8.61
N GLY A 353 -18.82 -16.14 9.66
CA GLY A 353 -18.49 -16.52 11.03
C GLY A 353 -19.21 -17.81 11.40
N ARG A 354 -18.51 -18.76 12.03
CA ARG A 354 -19.03 -20.08 12.40
C ARG A 354 -18.65 -20.45 13.82
N LYS A 355 -19.65 -20.90 14.59
CA LYS A 355 -19.47 -21.38 15.97
C LYS A 355 -18.81 -22.76 16.01
N GLY A 356 -17.71 -22.86 16.74
CA GLY A 356 -17.01 -24.11 17.04
C GLY A 356 -17.60 -24.92 18.19
N ALA A 357 -16.98 -26.05 18.53
CA ALA A 357 -17.35 -26.85 19.70
C ALA A 357 -16.90 -26.17 21.01
N GLY A 358 -17.81 -25.99 21.96
CA GLY A 358 -17.53 -25.42 23.29
C GLY A 358 -18.27 -24.11 23.57
N ASN A 359 -18.30 -23.69 24.83
CA ASN A 359 -18.94 -22.44 25.23
C ASN A 359 -18.05 -21.24 24.88
N SER A 360 -18.62 -20.25 24.20
CA SER A 360 -17.97 -18.98 23.89
C SER A 360 -18.65 -17.83 24.63
N SER A 361 -17.90 -16.77 24.93
CA SER A 361 -18.37 -15.52 25.52
C SER A 361 -18.13 -14.30 24.62
N GLY A 362 -17.78 -14.53 23.35
CA GLY A 362 -17.41 -13.47 22.40
C GLY A 362 -17.78 -13.82 20.98
N GLY A 363 -16.86 -13.61 20.04
CA GLY A 363 -17.04 -13.94 18.63
C GLY A 363 -16.01 -13.29 17.72
N PHE A 364 -16.42 -12.92 16.51
CA PHE A 364 -15.57 -12.23 15.53
C PHE A 364 -16.09 -10.83 15.27
N SER A 365 -15.18 -9.86 15.24
CA SER A 365 -15.46 -8.51 14.76
C SER A 365 -14.66 -8.21 13.51
N LEU A 366 -15.21 -7.41 12.59
CA LEU A 366 -14.60 -6.97 11.34
C LEU A 366 -14.70 -5.46 11.21
N ASP A 367 -13.63 -4.83 10.73
CA ASP A 367 -13.58 -3.41 10.42
C ASP A 367 -12.58 -3.11 9.29
N ASP A 368 -12.64 -1.91 8.72
CA ASP A 368 -11.68 -1.38 7.73
C ASP A 368 -11.40 -2.31 6.54
N ILE A 369 -12.47 -2.85 5.95
CA ILE A 369 -12.40 -3.73 4.78
C ILE A 369 -11.97 -2.89 3.57
N ASN A 370 -10.95 -3.35 2.84
CA ASN A 370 -10.52 -2.77 1.57
C ASN A 370 -10.28 -3.88 0.54
N VAL A 371 -10.69 -3.64 -0.70
CA VAL A 371 -10.49 -4.55 -1.83
C VAL A 371 -9.86 -3.79 -2.99
N SER A 372 -8.77 -4.31 -3.54
CA SER A 372 -8.08 -3.75 -4.70
C SER A 372 -7.53 -4.82 -5.64
N GLU A 373 -7.42 -4.51 -6.93
CA GLU A 373 -6.76 -5.32 -7.96
C GLU A 373 -5.23 -5.13 -7.90
N THR A 374 -4.66 -5.48 -6.75
CA THR A 374 -3.22 -5.41 -6.43
C THR A 374 -2.76 -6.74 -5.83
N GLU A 375 -1.44 -6.97 -5.80
CA GLU A 375 -0.86 -8.09 -5.07
C GLU A 375 -1.00 -7.88 -3.56
N CYS A 376 -1.15 -8.98 -2.80
CA CYS A 376 -1.11 -8.91 -1.35
C CYS A 376 0.32 -8.99 -0.82
N PRO A 377 0.71 -8.11 0.11
CA PRO A 377 1.98 -8.21 0.80
C PRO A 377 1.94 -9.24 1.94
N LEU A 378 3.13 -9.65 2.38
CA LEU A 378 3.31 -10.37 3.65
C LEU A 378 3.26 -9.37 4.80
N THR A 379 2.66 -9.74 5.92
CA THR A 379 2.38 -8.84 7.05
C THR A 379 3.17 -9.23 8.28
N TRP A 380 3.82 -8.25 8.89
CA TRP A 380 4.40 -8.34 10.22
C TRP A 380 3.80 -7.25 11.11
N GLN A 381 2.93 -7.64 12.03
CA GLN A 381 2.32 -6.74 13.01
C GLN A 381 3.08 -6.84 14.33
N ILE A 382 3.72 -5.74 14.73
CA ILE A 382 4.47 -5.61 15.98
C ILE A 382 3.57 -4.93 17.00
N ARG A 383 3.28 -5.66 18.07
CA ARG A 383 2.36 -5.26 19.12
C ARG A 383 3.02 -4.39 20.17
N ASP A 384 2.23 -3.52 20.80
CA ASP A 384 2.69 -2.67 21.91
C ASP A 384 3.97 -1.88 21.56
N PHE A 385 4.11 -1.53 20.27
CA PHE A 385 5.31 -0.92 19.70
C PHE A 385 5.65 0.42 20.35
N GLU A 386 4.64 1.19 20.78
CA GLU A 386 4.85 2.43 21.53
C GLU A 386 5.62 2.18 22.84
N GLN A 387 5.31 1.10 23.56
CA GLN A 387 6.04 0.72 24.78
C GLN A 387 7.46 0.25 24.45
N ILE A 388 7.64 -0.42 23.32
CA ILE A 388 8.96 -0.84 22.84
C ILE A 388 9.83 0.40 22.54
N LEU A 389 9.28 1.40 21.85
CA LEU A 389 9.94 2.68 21.57
C LEU A 389 10.37 3.42 22.84
N ASP A 390 9.56 3.35 23.90
CA ASP A 390 9.86 3.99 25.19
C ASP A 390 10.89 3.23 26.03
N SER A 391 10.91 1.89 25.92
CA SER A 391 11.80 1.03 26.70
C SER A 391 13.28 1.13 26.28
N GLY A 392 13.56 1.63 25.06
CA GLY A 392 14.92 1.80 24.56
C GLY A 392 15.67 0.49 24.27
N PHE A 393 14.99 -0.66 24.21
CA PHE A 393 15.59 -1.97 24.05
C PHE A 393 15.32 -2.62 22.69
N GLY A 394 16.38 -3.21 22.13
CA GLY A 394 16.36 -4.48 21.39
C GLY A 394 16.09 -4.44 19.88
N ASN A 395 16.80 -5.29 19.16
CA ASN A 395 16.42 -5.72 17.83
C ASN A 395 15.17 -6.62 17.93
N ILE A 396 14.18 -6.41 17.07
CA ILE A 396 12.96 -7.21 16.99
C ILE A 396 13.05 -8.08 15.74
N GLU A 397 12.86 -9.39 15.89
CA GLU A 397 12.90 -10.33 14.77
C GLU A 397 11.49 -10.57 14.21
N SER A 398 11.39 -10.63 12.88
CA SER A 398 10.17 -11.04 12.21
C SER A 398 10.01 -12.56 12.21
N PRO A 399 8.79 -13.08 11.95
CA PRO A 399 8.63 -14.42 11.41
C PRO A 399 9.47 -14.65 10.15
N LEU A 400 9.69 -15.93 9.83
CA LEU A 400 10.33 -16.34 8.58
C LEU A 400 9.30 -16.48 7.47
N TYR A 401 9.59 -15.90 6.31
CA TYR A 401 8.69 -15.87 5.17
C TYR A 401 9.28 -16.58 3.96
N TYR A 402 8.39 -17.01 3.06
CA TYR A 402 8.75 -17.42 1.71
C TYR A 402 8.20 -16.40 0.72
N SER A 403 9.04 -16.00 -0.23
CA SER A 403 8.63 -15.31 -1.45
C SER A 403 7.77 -16.23 -2.34
N SER A 404 7.06 -15.65 -3.32
CA SER A 404 6.16 -16.41 -4.20
C SER A 404 6.85 -17.49 -5.04
N ASP A 405 8.16 -17.33 -5.27
CA ASP A 405 9.00 -18.24 -6.05
C ASP A 405 9.94 -19.11 -5.19
N GLY A 406 9.87 -18.98 -3.85
CA GLY A 406 10.41 -19.97 -2.92
C GLY A 406 11.67 -19.55 -2.15
N TYR A 407 12.25 -18.36 -2.39
CA TYR A 407 13.33 -17.84 -1.52
C TYR A 407 12.79 -17.54 -0.14
N ARG A 408 13.53 -17.96 0.89
CA ARG A 408 13.18 -17.73 2.28
C ARG A 408 13.94 -16.53 2.83
N PHE A 409 13.27 -15.72 3.64
CA PHE A 409 13.87 -14.54 4.25
C PHE A 409 13.28 -14.25 5.63
N GLY A 410 13.99 -13.46 6.40
CA GLY A 410 13.57 -12.89 7.68
C GLY A 410 14.03 -11.44 7.79
N ALA A 411 13.45 -10.70 8.74
CA ALA A 411 13.82 -9.31 8.98
C ALA A 411 14.15 -9.03 10.46
N VAL A 412 15.11 -8.15 10.69
CA VAL A 412 15.43 -7.58 12.00
C VAL A 412 15.13 -6.08 11.97
N LEU A 413 14.21 -5.63 12.81
CA LEU A 413 13.97 -4.21 13.05
C LEU A 413 14.86 -3.74 14.21
N GLY A 414 15.59 -2.66 14.00
CA GLY A 414 16.47 -2.06 15.01
C GLY A 414 16.33 -0.53 15.06
N PHE A 415 16.92 0.05 16.09
CA PHE A 415 16.88 1.48 16.34
C PHE A 415 18.30 2.04 16.44
N LEU A 416 18.59 3.10 15.68
CA LEU A 416 19.84 3.84 15.77
C LEU A 416 19.52 5.31 16.09
N GLY A 417 19.54 5.65 17.39
CA GLY A 417 19.12 6.98 17.84
C GLY A 417 17.63 7.20 17.59
N ASN A 418 17.28 8.22 16.79
CA ASN A 418 15.89 8.53 16.42
C ASN A 418 15.41 7.78 15.17
N GLN A 419 16.28 6.99 14.55
CA GLN A 419 16.04 6.38 13.24
C GLN A 419 15.70 4.89 13.40
N ILE A 420 14.69 4.46 12.67
CA ILE A 420 14.29 3.06 12.56
C ILE A 420 14.99 2.47 11.35
N SER A 421 15.68 1.36 11.53
CA SER A 421 16.33 0.62 10.46
C SER A 421 15.83 -0.81 10.44
N ILE A 422 15.74 -1.39 9.25
CA ILE A 422 15.38 -2.80 9.10
C ILE A 422 16.39 -3.49 8.19
N PHE A 423 16.72 -4.72 8.56
CA PHE A 423 17.63 -5.58 7.84
C PHE A 423 16.86 -6.81 7.38
N VAL A 424 16.78 -7.05 6.08
CA VAL A 424 16.06 -8.19 5.51
C VAL A 424 17.07 -9.15 4.91
N SER A 425 17.20 -10.33 5.49
CA SER A 425 18.26 -11.29 5.16
C SER A 425 17.67 -12.52 4.48
N LEU A 426 18.36 -13.01 3.45
CA LEU A 426 18.08 -14.35 2.92
C LEU A 426 18.49 -15.38 3.96
N VAL A 427 17.65 -16.39 4.15
CA VAL A 427 17.92 -17.48 5.09
C VAL A 427 17.77 -18.85 4.44
N SER A 428 18.39 -19.87 5.02
CA SER A 428 18.23 -21.25 4.54
C SER A 428 16.76 -21.70 4.59
N GLY A 429 16.26 -22.23 3.49
CA GLY A 429 14.90 -22.72 3.31
C GLY A 429 14.82 -24.15 2.77
N ALA A 430 13.60 -24.65 2.64
CA ALA A 430 13.31 -25.99 2.16
C ALA A 430 13.49 -26.14 0.65
N TYR A 431 13.47 -25.04 -0.09
CA TYR A 431 13.51 -25.02 -1.56
C TYR A 431 14.89 -24.70 -2.14
N ASP A 432 15.89 -24.40 -1.30
CA ASP A 432 17.18 -23.83 -1.72
C ASP A 432 17.91 -24.62 -2.82
N GLU A 433 17.79 -25.95 -2.82
CA GLU A 433 18.40 -26.84 -3.83
C GLU A 433 17.77 -26.72 -5.23
N GLN A 434 16.55 -26.21 -5.32
CA GLN A 434 15.79 -26.04 -6.55
C GLN A 434 15.85 -24.62 -7.10
N LEU A 435 16.33 -23.67 -6.30
CA LEU A 435 16.40 -22.26 -6.62
C LEU A 435 17.70 -21.91 -7.35
N GLN A 436 17.66 -20.81 -8.10
CA GLN A 436 18.84 -20.25 -8.74
C GLN A 436 19.67 -19.44 -7.74
N TRP A 437 20.99 -19.61 -7.77
CA TRP A 437 21.92 -18.85 -6.94
C TRP A 437 23.12 -18.37 -7.77
N PRO A 438 23.69 -17.17 -7.50
CA PRO A 438 23.22 -16.14 -6.56
C PRO A 438 21.80 -15.64 -6.89
N CYS A 439 21.03 -15.21 -5.89
CA CYS A 439 19.61 -14.86 -6.01
C CYS A 439 19.41 -13.70 -7.02
N PRO A 440 18.90 -13.97 -8.24
CA PRO A 440 18.95 -12.96 -9.30
C PRO A 440 17.70 -12.08 -9.32
N TRP A 441 17.89 -10.78 -9.19
CA TRP A 441 16.89 -9.73 -9.47
C TRP A 441 15.56 -9.89 -8.74
N ARG A 442 15.59 -10.26 -7.46
CA ARG A 442 14.41 -10.16 -6.58
C ARG A 442 14.39 -8.76 -5.98
N GLN A 443 13.32 -8.01 -6.23
CA GLN A 443 13.09 -6.74 -5.57
C GLN A 443 12.45 -6.99 -4.20
N ILE A 444 13.23 -6.80 -3.15
CA ILE A 444 12.79 -6.80 -1.76
C ILE A 444 12.27 -5.41 -1.45
N THR A 445 11.03 -5.32 -1.00
CA THR A 445 10.40 -4.06 -0.60
C THR A 445 9.88 -4.17 0.82
N VAL A 446 10.19 -3.15 1.62
CA VAL A 446 9.64 -2.96 2.96
C VAL A 446 8.78 -1.71 2.97
N GLN A 447 7.59 -1.82 3.54
CA GLN A 447 6.66 -0.71 3.71
C GLN A 447 6.22 -0.60 5.17
N ILE A 448 6.26 0.60 5.75
CA ILE A 448 5.56 0.93 6.98
C ILE A 448 4.16 1.40 6.59
N LEU A 449 3.14 0.67 7.06
CA LEU A 449 1.75 0.93 6.70
C LEU A 449 1.21 2.16 7.44
N ASP A 450 0.73 3.17 6.69
CA ASP A 450 -0.22 4.16 7.23
C ASP A 450 -1.58 3.47 7.40
N GLN A 451 -2.02 3.25 8.63
CA GLN A 451 -3.20 2.44 8.96
C GLN A 451 -4.52 3.20 8.79
N ASN A 452 -4.56 4.18 7.86
CA ASN A 452 -5.78 4.87 7.48
C ASN A 452 -6.84 3.84 7.02
N PRO A 453 -8.09 3.98 7.47
CA PRO A 453 -9.17 3.04 7.15
C PRO A 453 -9.40 2.91 5.63
N HIS A 454 -9.21 3.99 4.87
CA HIS A 454 -9.43 4.02 3.43
C HIS A 454 -8.10 3.90 2.67
N ILE A 455 -7.92 2.82 1.89
CA ILE A 455 -6.64 2.52 1.23
C ILE A 455 -6.13 3.66 0.31
N GLN A 456 -7.01 4.31 -0.45
CA GLN A 456 -6.66 5.45 -1.31
C GLN A 456 -6.19 6.71 -0.56
N LYS A 457 -6.36 6.78 0.76
CA LYS A 457 -5.92 7.92 1.60
C LYS A 457 -4.63 7.62 2.37
N ARG A 458 -4.10 6.41 2.25
CA ARG A 458 -2.85 6.01 2.90
C ARG A 458 -1.67 6.71 2.24
N MET A 459 -0.71 7.10 3.06
CA MET A 459 0.61 7.59 2.64
C MET A 459 1.67 6.72 3.30
N SER A 460 1.70 5.44 2.91
CA SER A 460 2.64 4.47 3.49
C SER A 460 4.06 4.75 3.02
N PHE A 461 5.01 4.70 3.94
CA PHE A 461 6.43 4.86 3.61
C PHE A 461 7.02 3.54 3.10
N GLU A 462 7.79 3.59 2.03
CA GLU A 462 8.30 2.40 1.35
C GLU A 462 9.74 2.58 0.83
N GLN A 463 10.53 1.50 0.93
CA GLN A 463 11.83 1.39 0.28
C GLN A 463 12.04 0.01 -0.34
N SER A 464 12.85 -0.05 -1.41
CA SER A 464 13.13 -1.26 -2.17
C SER A 464 14.60 -1.41 -2.55
N ILE A 465 15.09 -2.65 -2.56
CA ILE A 465 16.41 -3.05 -3.05
C ILE A 465 16.23 -4.28 -3.96
N ALA A 466 17.03 -4.38 -5.02
CA ALA A 466 17.06 -5.55 -5.89
C ALA A 466 18.31 -6.41 -5.62
N THR A 467 18.15 -7.74 -5.56
CA THR A 467 19.27 -8.67 -5.37
C THR A 467 20.09 -8.79 -6.66
N ASP A 468 21.15 -7.99 -6.80
CA ASP A 468 22.05 -8.06 -7.94
C ASP A 468 22.91 -9.34 -7.88
N PRO A 469 22.73 -10.31 -8.80
CA PRO A 469 23.45 -11.58 -8.73
C PRO A 469 24.96 -11.44 -8.96
N ASP A 470 25.41 -10.32 -9.55
CA ASP A 470 26.83 -10.07 -9.83
C ASP A 470 27.52 -9.29 -8.69
N LEU A 471 26.79 -8.91 -7.64
CA LEU A 471 27.37 -8.24 -6.47
C LEU A 471 28.24 -9.22 -5.67
N THR A 472 29.52 -8.87 -5.48
CA THR A 472 30.49 -9.66 -4.73
C THR A 472 31.08 -8.89 -3.54
N TYR A 473 31.51 -9.62 -2.51
CA TYR A 473 32.41 -9.11 -1.49
C TYR A 473 33.84 -8.94 -2.04
N ASP A 474 34.72 -8.29 -1.27
CA ASP A 474 36.13 -8.08 -1.63
C ASP A 474 36.92 -9.39 -1.84
N ASP A 475 36.46 -10.49 -1.23
CA ASP A 475 37.06 -11.82 -1.38
C ASP A 475 36.57 -12.59 -2.63
N GLY A 476 35.69 -11.97 -3.42
CA GLY A 476 35.12 -12.54 -4.65
C GLY A 476 33.92 -13.47 -4.44
N SER A 477 33.48 -13.70 -3.19
CA SER A 477 32.25 -14.44 -2.93
C SER A 477 31.01 -13.60 -3.26
N TYR A 478 29.94 -14.24 -3.74
CA TYR A 478 28.72 -13.53 -4.11
C TYR A 478 27.92 -13.10 -2.88
N TYR A 479 27.46 -11.86 -2.88
CA TYR A 479 26.72 -11.26 -1.77
C TYR A 479 25.38 -11.96 -1.53
N TRP A 480 24.66 -12.28 -2.61
CA TRP A 480 23.36 -12.95 -2.60
C TRP A 480 23.45 -14.45 -2.86
N ASP A 481 24.54 -15.10 -2.44
CA ASP A 481 24.70 -16.56 -2.59
C ASP A 481 23.76 -17.35 -1.66
N ASN A 482 23.65 -18.65 -1.91
CA ASN A 482 22.89 -19.58 -1.09
C ASN A 482 23.38 -19.54 0.37
N PRO A 483 22.51 -19.22 1.36
CA PRO A 483 22.89 -19.20 2.77
C PRO A 483 23.51 -20.51 3.28
N ARG A 484 23.27 -21.64 2.61
CA ARG A 484 23.90 -22.94 2.93
C ARG A 484 25.38 -23.02 2.60
N ASN A 485 25.86 -22.21 1.67
CA ASN A 485 27.25 -22.19 1.22
C ASN A 485 28.10 -21.18 2.00
N SER A 486 27.57 -19.99 2.19
CA SER A 486 28.30 -18.82 2.70
C SER A 486 27.68 -18.17 3.95
N GLY A 487 26.52 -18.66 4.39
CA GLY A 487 25.80 -18.09 5.53
C GLY A 487 26.34 -18.53 6.88
N PHE A 488 25.98 -17.78 7.92
CA PHE A 488 26.35 -18.08 9.31
C PHE A 488 25.14 -18.56 10.11
N PRO A 489 25.33 -19.46 11.09
CA PRO A 489 24.23 -19.95 11.91
C PRO A 489 23.74 -18.87 12.87
N LEU A 490 22.43 -18.63 12.88
CA LEU A 490 21.74 -17.75 13.81
C LEU A 490 20.45 -18.42 14.29
N TYR A 491 20.12 -18.23 15.57
CA TYR A 491 18.79 -18.56 16.06
C TYR A 491 17.87 -17.38 15.72
N PHE A 492 16.98 -17.57 14.75
CA PHE A 492 16.16 -16.51 14.17
C PHE A 492 14.72 -17.01 14.03
N GLY A 493 13.74 -16.23 14.49
CA GLY A 493 12.33 -16.57 14.29
C GLY A 493 11.91 -17.89 14.98
N GLY A 494 12.57 -18.26 16.07
CA GLY A 494 12.27 -19.45 16.86
C GLY A 494 12.94 -20.75 16.38
N GLU A 495 13.79 -20.69 15.36
CA GLU A 495 14.54 -21.85 14.86
C GLU A 495 15.98 -21.50 14.47
N SER A 496 16.82 -22.52 14.31
CA SER A 496 18.21 -22.35 13.87
C SER A 496 18.26 -22.34 12.34
N VAL A 497 18.75 -21.25 11.75
CA VAL A 497 18.88 -21.07 10.30
C VAL A 497 20.27 -20.58 9.94
N LEU A 498 20.66 -20.74 8.67
CA LEU A 498 21.82 -20.06 8.11
C LEU A 498 21.37 -18.76 7.48
N VAL A 499 22.01 -17.65 7.83
CA VAL A 499 21.70 -16.30 7.35
C VAL A 499 22.77 -15.89 6.33
N GLY A 500 22.34 -15.48 5.14
CA GLY A 500 23.18 -15.03 4.03
C GLY A 500 23.11 -13.52 3.79
N GLY A 501 23.12 -13.11 2.52
CA GLY A 501 23.07 -11.70 2.11
C GLY A 501 21.88 -10.93 2.69
N GLU A 502 22.08 -9.63 2.93
CA GLU A 502 21.17 -8.77 3.68
C GLU A 502 20.87 -7.46 2.95
N ALA A 503 19.60 -7.04 2.93
CA ALA A 503 19.18 -5.73 2.46
C ALA A 503 18.96 -4.83 3.68
N SER A 504 19.71 -3.73 3.76
CA SER A 504 19.57 -2.73 4.82
C SER A 504 18.72 -1.55 4.34
N PHE A 505 17.75 -1.16 5.14
CA PHE A 505 16.86 -0.04 4.87
C PHE A 505 16.83 0.92 6.05
N VAL A 506 16.86 2.20 5.72
CA VAL A 506 16.68 3.29 6.67
C VAL A 506 15.26 3.80 6.52
N LEU A 507 14.41 3.54 7.51
CA LEU A 507 12.99 3.85 7.45
C LEU A 507 12.69 5.24 8.03
N LEU A 508 11.51 5.38 8.64
CA LEU A 508 11.03 6.59 9.28
C LEU A 508 11.75 6.86 10.62
N THR A 509 11.74 8.11 11.05
CA THR A 509 12.14 8.47 12.42
C THR A 509 11.00 8.25 13.41
N ARG A 510 11.30 8.26 14.71
CA ARG A 510 10.25 8.23 15.76
C ARG A 510 9.26 9.38 15.61
N ASP A 511 9.73 10.56 15.24
CA ASP A 511 8.88 11.74 15.06
C ASP A 511 7.98 11.61 13.83
N ASP A 512 8.46 10.96 12.77
CA ASP A 512 7.65 10.69 11.58
C ASP A 512 6.50 9.73 11.88
N LEU A 513 6.71 8.73 12.75
CA LEU A 513 5.67 7.77 13.13
C LEU A 513 4.46 8.43 13.79
N ALA A 514 4.65 9.58 14.46
CA ALA A 514 3.57 10.31 15.12
C ALA A 514 2.75 11.20 14.16
N ARG A 515 3.19 11.38 12.91
CA ARG A 515 2.56 12.33 11.96
C ARG A 515 1.29 11.78 11.32
N ARG A 516 1.15 10.45 11.27
CA ARG A 516 0.05 9.74 10.63
C ARG A 516 -0.35 8.52 11.46
N GLU A 517 -1.19 7.64 10.91
CA GLU A 517 -1.66 6.45 11.61
C GLU A 517 -0.66 5.27 11.45
N PHE A 518 0.65 5.54 11.56
CA PHE A 518 1.67 4.48 11.47
C PHE A 518 1.66 3.58 12.70
N ILE A 519 1.51 4.18 13.88
CA ILE A 519 1.20 3.47 15.13
C ILE A 519 -0.29 3.66 15.43
N LYS A 520 -1.04 2.57 15.48
CA LYS A 520 -2.49 2.59 15.72
C LYS A 520 -2.86 1.50 16.72
N GLY A 521 -3.54 1.89 17.81
CA GLY A 521 -3.82 0.97 18.92
C GLY A 521 -2.57 0.41 19.60
N GLY A 522 -1.43 1.13 19.52
CA GLY A 522 -0.12 0.67 19.99
C GLY A 522 0.65 -0.19 18.99
N ASP A 523 0.07 -0.57 17.86
CA ASP A 523 0.67 -1.52 16.93
C ASP A 523 1.33 -0.81 15.74
N LEU A 524 2.49 -1.33 15.31
CA LEU A 524 3.17 -0.98 14.05
C LEU A 524 3.01 -2.14 13.06
N ILE A 525 2.69 -1.83 11.80
CA ILE A 525 2.55 -2.85 10.75
C ILE A 525 3.58 -2.62 9.65
N LEU A 526 4.43 -3.63 9.45
CA LEU A 526 5.39 -3.72 8.36
C LEU A 526 4.87 -4.70 7.30
N LEU A 527 4.95 -4.28 6.04
CA LEU A 527 4.55 -5.07 4.89
C LEU A 527 5.77 -5.39 4.03
N PHE A 528 5.86 -6.65 3.58
CA PHE A 528 6.97 -7.14 2.77
C PHE A 528 6.49 -7.69 1.43
N THR A 529 7.26 -7.39 0.38
CA THR A 529 7.15 -8.10 -0.91
C THR A 529 8.53 -8.46 -1.41
N MET A 530 8.68 -9.64 -2.00
CA MET A 530 9.90 -10.07 -2.70
C MET A 530 9.49 -10.59 -4.07
N GLN A 531 9.67 -9.77 -5.11
CA GLN A 531 9.16 -10.02 -6.46
C GLN A 531 10.30 -10.22 -7.45
N ASP A 532 10.18 -11.21 -8.34
CA ASP A 532 11.09 -11.37 -9.48
C ASP A 532 10.87 -10.25 -10.51
N ILE A 533 11.89 -9.41 -10.68
CA ILE A 533 11.88 -8.30 -11.64
C ILE A 533 12.82 -8.55 -12.84
N SER A 534 13.35 -9.77 -13.00
CA SER A 534 14.28 -10.12 -14.08
C SER A 534 13.71 -9.89 -15.49
N GLY A 535 12.39 -9.95 -15.64
CA GLY A 535 11.70 -9.58 -16.89
C GLY A 535 12.03 -8.16 -17.39
N LEU A 536 12.39 -7.26 -16.47
CA LEU A 536 12.77 -5.88 -16.78
C LEU A 536 14.14 -5.73 -17.45
N LEU A 537 14.93 -6.81 -17.54
CA LEU A 537 16.16 -6.83 -18.34
C LEU A 537 15.87 -6.74 -19.85
N GLN A 538 14.69 -7.18 -20.29
CA GLN A 538 14.35 -7.29 -21.71
C GLN A 538 13.10 -6.51 -22.11
N LYS A 539 12.22 -6.21 -21.15
CA LYS A 539 10.93 -5.56 -21.38
C LYS A 539 10.74 -4.41 -20.41
N ASP A 540 9.86 -3.48 -20.76
CA ASP A 540 9.52 -2.37 -19.87
C ASP A 540 8.30 -2.68 -18.96
N SER A 541 7.87 -3.94 -18.94
CA SER A 541 6.73 -4.42 -18.15
C SER A 541 7.01 -5.78 -17.53
N LEU A 542 6.38 -6.05 -16.39
CA LEU A 542 6.36 -7.35 -15.75
C LEU A 542 5.16 -8.20 -16.22
N PRO A 543 5.27 -9.54 -16.21
CA PRO A 543 4.11 -10.40 -16.40
C PRO A 543 3.12 -10.25 -15.25
N CYS A 544 1.87 -10.71 -15.45
CA CYS A 544 0.91 -10.73 -14.36
C CYS A 544 1.45 -11.57 -13.19
N PRO A 545 1.26 -11.10 -11.95
CA PRO A 545 1.67 -11.84 -10.78
C PRO A 545 0.86 -13.12 -10.61
N LYS A 546 1.46 -14.10 -9.94
CA LYS A 546 0.77 -15.36 -9.59
C LYS A 546 0.10 -15.19 -8.23
N ALA A 547 -1.23 -15.25 -8.20
CA ALA A 547 -1.97 -15.31 -6.95
C ALA A 547 -1.77 -16.69 -6.29
N THR A 548 -1.02 -16.74 -5.19
CA THR A 548 -0.89 -17.95 -4.36
C THR A 548 -2.10 -18.08 -3.46
N VAL A 549 -3.14 -18.78 -3.94
CA VAL A 549 -4.34 -19.07 -3.15
C VAL A 549 -4.16 -20.39 -2.39
N LYS A 550 -4.63 -20.45 -1.15
CA LYS A 550 -4.61 -21.68 -0.34
C LYS A 550 -5.52 -22.73 -0.97
N ASN A 551 -5.02 -23.96 -1.13
CA ASN A 551 -5.82 -25.08 -1.59
C ASN A 551 -6.47 -25.78 -0.40
N PHE A 552 -7.78 -25.64 -0.28
CA PHE A 552 -8.56 -26.35 0.73
C PHE A 552 -9.11 -27.66 0.16
N ASN A 553 -8.72 -28.78 0.75
CA ASN A 553 -9.42 -30.05 0.58
C ASN A 553 -10.72 -29.98 1.39
N VAL A 554 -11.74 -29.32 0.85
CA VAL A 554 -13.02 -29.15 1.55
C VAL A 554 -13.66 -30.52 1.75
N SER A 555 -13.68 -31.01 2.99
CA SER A 555 -14.68 -31.99 3.46
C SER A 555 -16.02 -31.27 3.43
N THR A 556 -16.74 -31.41 2.32
CA THR A 556 -17.93 -30.65 1.98
C THR A 556 -19.03 -30.80 3.02
N ASP A 557 -19.20 -29.79 3.88
CA ASP A 557 -20.53 -29.52 4.41
C ASP A 557 -21.35 -28.94 3.25
N ALA A 558 -22.05 -29.83 2.54
CA ALA A 558 -22.80 -29.53 1.32
C ALA A 558 -23.97 -28.55 1.53
N SER A 559 -24.17 -28.07 2.76
CA SER A 559 -25.19 -27.09 3.16
C SER A 559 -24.79 -25.65 2.76
N ALA A 560 -23.53 -25.25 2.97
CA ALA A 560 -23.07 -23.87 2.71
C ALA A 560 -23.08 -23.49 1.21
N GLN A 561 -22.66 -24.42 0.34
CA GLN A 561 -22.69 -24.24 -1.13
C GLN A 561 -24.12 -24.20 -1.71
N ARG A 562 -25.12 -24.69 -0.97
CA ARG A 562 -26.52 -24.68 -1.43
C ARG A 562 -27.23 -23.35 -1.21
N LEU A 563 -26.65 -22.46 -0.41
CA LEU A 563 -27.25 -21.18 -0.06
C LEU A 563 -26.93 -20.11 -1.11
N GLY A 564 -27.99 -19.58 -1.74
CA GLY A 564 -27.91 -18.42 -2.65
C GLY A 564 -27.36 -17.16 -1.95
N PRO A 565 -27.22 -16.05 -2.70
CA PRO A 565 -26.79 -14.76 -2.14
C PRO A 565 -27.78 -14.26 -1.09
N CYS A 566 -27.32 -13.34 -0.23
CA CYS A 566 -28.20 -12.64 0.70
C CYS A 566 -29.28 -11.84 -0.02
N ALA A 567 -30.49 -11.85 0.52
CA ALA A 567 -31.51 -10.92 0.08
C ALA A 567 -31.07 -9.49 0.43
N SER A 568 -31.05 -8.60 -0.56
CA SER A 568 -30.81 -7.17 -0.34
C SER A 568 -31.91 -6.61 0.56
N ARG A 569 -31.53 -5.90 1.63
CA ARG A 569 -32.49 -5.19 2.48
C ARG A 569 -32.94 -3.89 1.86
#